data_AF-A0A936FZN3-F1
#
_entry.id   AF-A0A936FZN3-F1
#
_cell.length_a   1.000
_cell.length_b   1.000
_cell.length_c   1.000
_cell.angle_alpha   90.00
_cell.angle_beta   90.00
_cell.angle_gamma   90.00
#
_symmetry.space_group_name_H-M   'P 1'
#
loop_
_entity.id
_entity.type
_entity.pdbx_description
1 polymer ?
#
loop_
_entity_poly.entity_id
_entity_poly.type
_entity_poly.pdbx_seq_one_letter_code
_entity_poly.pdbx_strand_id
1 'polypeptide(L)'
;MSTPPPASPSDGPVDGPPDGLPDGIPDTIPDTVPDGIPGPAAPLAAELGDVTLPDGLVRIGELSRRVGLSDHTLRAWETRYGLLRPHRSAGGFRLYSLDDERRIRHMIQLLATGLSPAEAAKVVLRARDDETVVLRMSAAQAQARASGGLGPATGTFSVPTQAGMPSAAPPAASPDGGLGAGLGAGLGAGSAAGQGSTTGPAVASAWSATPPAVRASSLYGYRGLLARSLDHFDEEGAHDVLDRLIAEFSLATVLRDVVMPYLKEQGERWQRGEISLIQEHFASQVLRGRLAGLARGWATGKGPCAVIACPPHELHDLGAMVFGIVLHRGGWRVIFLGADTPVGQIYTEIEPRPALIMIAATHPTRFAAIRPDVEVLAQTGPVLVGGAGATQRFADATGAIYLSGDPVTEALRILEHGVPAPARAAEFRSEP
;
A
#
# COMPACT_ATOMS: atom_id res chain seq x y z
N MET A 1 -60.77 44.92 57.76
CA MET A 1 -59.62 45.68 58.31
C MET A 1 -58.71 44.69 59.02
N SER A 2 -57.65 44.22 58.34
CA SER A 2 -56.60 43.40 58.94
C SER A 2 -55.26 43.91 58.43
N THR A 3 -54.36 44.16 59.38
CA THR A 3 -52.97 44.64 59.22
C THR A 3 -52.03 43.57 58.66
N PRO A 4 -50.87 43.96 58.09
CA PRO A 4 -50.01 43.12 57.26
C PRO A 4 -48.88 42.44 58.04
N PRO A 5 -48.17 41.48 57.43
CA PRO A 5 -46.75 41.25 57.76
C PRO A 5 -45.90 40.95 56.48
N PRO A 6 -44.60 40.62 56.56
CA PRO A 6 -43.51 41.57 56.33
C PRO A 6 -42.54 41.15 55.21
N ALA A 7 -41.54 42.02 54.96
CA ALA A 7 -40.47 41.87 53.99
C ALA A 7 -39.47 40.72 54.28
N SER A 8 -38.78 40.35 53.20
CA SER A 8 -37.82 39.25 52.95
C SER A 8 -36.63 39.08 53.90
N PRO A 9 -35.86 37.99 53.72
CA PRO A 9 -34.51 38.19 53.17
C PRO A 9 -34.11 37.25 52.01
N SER A 10 -33.30 37.85 51.13
CA SER A 10 -32.28 37.37 50.16
C SER A 10 -31.61 36.01 50.47
N ASP A 11 -30.91 35.31 49.57
CA ASP A 11 -30.56 35.48 48.15
C ASP A 11 -30.01 34.11 47.69
N GLY A 12 -30.26 33.76 46.43
CA GLY A 12 -29.59 32.64 45.77
C GLY A 12 -30.27 32.32 44.44
N PRO A 13 -29.75 32.74 43.28
CA PRO A 13 -30.32 32.38 42.01
C PRO A 13 -29.73 31.07 41.50
N VAL A 14 -30.62 30.14 41.15
CA VAL A 14 -30.38 28.97 40.32
C VAL A 14 -30.82 29.31 38.90
N ASP A 15 -29.94 28.96 37.96
CA ASP A 15 -30.02 28.89 36.50
C ASP A 15 -31.33 29.18 35.76
N GLY A 16 -31.21 30.11 34.80
CA GLY A 16 -31.94 30.14 33.53
C GLY A 16 -31.01 30.75 32.45
N PRO A 17 -31.00 30.24 31.21
CA PRO A 17 -29.97 30.60 30.24
C PRO A 17 -30.29 31.93 29.54
N PRO A 18 -29.28 32.73 29.20
CA PRO A 18 -29.41 33.65 28.07
C PRO A 18 -28.42 33.32 26.96
N ASP A 19 -28.97 33.45 25.75
CA ASP A 19 -28.30 33.49 24.46
C ASP A 19 -27.02 34.35 24.45
N GLY A 20 -26.04 33.92 23.64
CA GLY A 20 -24.90 34.75 23.28
C GLY A 20 -23.71 33.92 22.79
N LEU A 21 -23.64 33.67 21.48
CA LEU A 21 -22.38 33.33 20.80
C LEU A 21 -21.51 34.59 20.71
N PRO A 22 -20.23 34.55 21.11
CA PRO A 22 -19.21 35.43 20.57
C PRO A 22 -18.37 34.69 19.52
N ASP A 23 -18.30 35.33 18.35
CA ASP A 23 -17.37 35.06 17.26
C ASP A 23 -15.90 35.19 17.68
N GLY A 24 -15.03 34.39 17.05
CA GLY A 24 -13.60 34.68 16.93
C GLY A 24 -12.66 33.64 17.56
N ILE A 25 -12.39 32.54 16.86
CA ILE A 25 -11.18 31.71 17.08
C ILE A 25 -10.17 32.09 15.99
N PRO A 26 -8.92 32.46 16.33
CA PRO A 26 -7.93 32.89 15.36
C PRO A 26 -7.40 31.71 14.52
N ASP A 27 -7.24 31.96 13.22
CA ASP A 27 -6.94 30.97 12.18
C ASP A 27 -5.43 30.66 12.06
N THR A 28 -4.71 30.56 13.18
CA THR A 28 -3.25 30.37 13.16
C THR A 28 -2.79 29.46 14.29
N ILE A 29 -2.34 28.26 13.94
CA ILE A 29 -1.59 27.37 14.82
C ILE A 29 -0.09 27.73 14.65
N PRO A 30 0.67 27.97 15.73
CA PRO A 30 2.08 28.30 15.61
C PRO A 30 2.92 27.07 15.26
N ASP A 31 3.80 27.21 14.26
CA ASP A 31 4.88 26.30 13.94
C ASP A 31 5.98 26.38 15.02
N THR A 32 5.85 25.63 16.11
CA THR A 32 6.99 25.28 16.99
C THR A 32 6.66 24.09 17.87
N VAL A 33 7.54 23.08 17.86
CA VAL A 33 7.55 21.96 18.81
C VAL A 33 8.24 22.44 20.09
N PRO A 34 7.62 22.33 21.29
CA PRO A 34 8.34 22.60 22.53
C PRO A 34 9.22 21.41 22.93
N ASP A 35 10.49 21.71 23.22
CA ASP A 35 11.51 20.80 23.72
C ASP A 35 11.19 20.23 25.12
N GLY A 36 11.45 18.94 25.29
CA GLY A 36 11.87 18.32 26.55
C GLY A 36 10.78 17.76 27.47
N ILE A 37 10.55 16.44 27.44
CA ILE A 37 9.97 15.64 28.54
C ILE A 37 10.66 14.23 28.54
N PRO A 38 10.96 13.64 29.72
CA PRO A 38 12.06 12.69 29.91
C PRO A 38 11.73 11.23 29.52
N GLY A 39 12.80 10.42 29.39
CA GLY A 39 12.76 9.01 29.00
C GLY A 39 11.97 8.07 29.93
N PRO A 40 11.71 6.83 29.48
CA PRO A 40 10.67 5.99 30.04
C PRO A 40 11.08 5.35 31.37
N ALA A 41 10.25 5.57 32.38
CA ALA A 41 10.15 4.67 33.52
C ALA A 41 9.06 3.63 33.22
N ALA A 42 9.44 2.36 33.14
CA ALA A 42 8.57 1.22 33.38
C ALA A 42 9.03 0.55 34.70
N PRO A 43 8.24 -0.35 35.34
CA PRO A 43 6.94 -0.89 34.92
C PRO A 43 5.87 -0.89 36.04
N LEU A 44 4.60 -1.02 35.65
CA LEU A 44 3.64 -1.75 36.48
C LEU A 44 2.61 -2.46 35.59
N ALA A 45 2.89 -3.73 35.31
CA ALA A 45 1.85 -4.67 34.92
C ALA A 45 1.05 -5.03 36.18
N ALA A 46 -0.22 -4.69 36.19
CA ALA A 46 -1.21 -5.33 37.05
C ALA A 46 -2.53 -5.39 36.26
N GLU A 47 -2.91 -6.63 35.99
CA GLU A 47 -4.20 -7.16 35.55
C GLU A 47 -5.40 -6.21 35.61
N LEU A 48 -6.20 -6.20 34.52
CA LEU A 48 -7.67 -6.22 34.56
C LEU A 48 -8.24 -6.39 33.13
N GLY A 49 -8.71 -7.61 32.85
CA GLY A 49 -9.94 -7.87 32.11
C GLY A 49 -9.93 -7.75 30.58
N ASP A 50 -9.73 -8.88 29.90
CA ASP A 50 -10.34 -9.17 28.60
C ASP A 50 -11.86 -8.94 28.68
N VAL A 51 -12.35 -7.97 27.92
CA VAL A 51 -13.76 -7.83 27.60
C VAL A 51 -13.87 -7.74 26.08
N THR A 52 -13.89 -8.91 25.44
CA THR A 52 -14.41 -9.05 24.09
C THR A 52 -15.90 -8.73 24.13
N LEU A 53 -16.25 -7.48 23.79
CA LEU A 53 -17.63 -7.05 23.62
C LEU A 53 -18.21 -7.67 22.33
N PRO A 54 -19.54 -7.90 22.25
CA PRO A 54 -20.15 -8.54 21.08
C PRO A 54 -19.94 -7.69 19.81
N ASP A 55 -19.74 -8.37 18.68
CA ASP A 55 -19.65 -7.84 17.31
C ASP A 55 -18.53 -6.83 17.01
N GLY A 56 -17.26 -7.26 17.08
CA GLY A 56 -16.14 -6.58 16.40
C GLY A 56 -15.91 -5.11 16.76
N LEU A 57 -16.55 -4.62 17.81
CA LEU A 57 -16.57 -3.24 18.28
C LEU A 57 -15.46 -3.04 19.31
N VAL A 58 -14.52 -2.14 19.03
CA VAL A 58 -13.33 -1.92 19.85
C VAL A 58 -13.30 -0.53 20.46
N ARG A 59 -12.65 -0.38 21.63
CA ARG A 59 -12.42 0.94 22.23
C ARG A 59 -11.36 1.71 21.45
N ILE A 60 -11.32 3.04 21.62
CA ILE A 60 -10.37 3.90 20.91
C ILE A 60 -8.91 3.49 21.12
N GLY A 61 -8.50 3.08 22.33
CA GLY A 61 -7.13 2.64 22.58
C GLY A 61 -6.78 1.33 21.87
N GLU A 62 -7.75 0.43 21.69
CA GLU A 62 -7.55 -0.78 20.88
C GLU A 62 -7.50 -0.44 19.38
N LEU A 63 -8.40 0.44 18.92
CA LEU A 63 -8.41 0.92 17.53
C LEU A 63 -7.08 1.62 17.16
N SER A 64 -6.61 2.51 18.05
CA SER A 64 -5.34 3.23 17.98
C SER A 64 -4.16 2.28 17.82
N ARG A 65 -4.08 1.23 18.64
CA ARG A 65 -3.07 0.17 18.50
C ARG A 65 -3.15 -0.57 17.16
N ARG A 66 -4.36 -0.85 16.66
CA ARG A 66 -4.56 -1.59 15.39
C ARG A 66 -4.19 -0.79 14.16
N VAL A 67 -4.45 0.52 14.18
CA VAL A 67 -4.24 1.40 13.01
C VAL A 67 -2.95 2.22 13.10
N GLY A 68 -2.27 2.22 14.24
CA GLY A 68 -1.00 2.93 14.44
C GLY A 68 -1.13 4.45 14.50
N LEU A 69 -2.31 4.97 14.87
CA LEU A 69 -2.56 6.41 15.03
C LEU A 69 -2.90 6.73 16.48
N SER A 70 -2.47 7.90 16.97
CA SER A 70 -2.80 8.33 18.33
C SER A 70 -4.32 8.48 18.55
N ASP A 71 -4.78 8.21 19.76
CA ASP A 71 -6.17 8.44 20.18
C ASP A 71 -6.61 9.89 19.88
N HIS A 72 -5.71 10.85 20.03
CA HIS A 72 -5.97 12.26 19.75
C HIS A 72 -6.22 12.51 18.25
N THR A 73 -5.43 11.90 17.36
CA THR A 73 -5.62 11.98 15.91
C THR A 73 -6.95 11.36 15.49
N LEU A 74 -7.28 10.19 16.04
CA LEU A 74 -8.56 9.52 15.75
C LEU A 74 -9.75 10.35 16.23
N ARG A 75 -9.66 10.99 17.40
CA ARG A 75 -10.69 11.93 17.89
C ARG A 75 -10.79 13.18 17.04
N ALA A 76 -9.66 13.73 16.58
CA ALA A 76 -9.64 14.88 15.70
C ALA A 76 -10.33 14.56 14.36
N TRP A 77 -10.10 13.37 13.79
CA TRP A 77 -10.75 12.94 12.55
C TRP A 77 -12.24 12.61 12.75
N GLU A 78 -12.63 12.05 13.91
CA GLU A 78 -14.03 11.89 14.33
C GLU A 78 -14.74 13.25 14.34
N THR A 79 -14.21 14.24 15.05
CA THR A 79 -14.88 15.53 15.27
C THR A 79 -14.80 16.47 14.06
N ARG A 80 -13.65 16.55 13.39
CA ARG A 80 -13.40 17.54 12.32
C ARG A 80 -13.94 17.11 10.96
N TYR A 81 -13.92 15.81 10.67
CA TYR A 81 -14.30 15.29 9.37
C TYR A 81 -15.48 14.33 9.41
N GLY A 82 -15.94 13.92 10.61
CA GLY A 82 -17.00 12.92 10.73
C GLY A 82 -16.59 11.54 10.19
N LEU A 83 -15.28 11.25 10.17
CA LEU A 83 -14.73 10.04 9.55
C LEU A 83 -15.19 8.77 10.29
N LEU A 84 -15.29 8.85 11.62
CA LEU A 84 -15.64 7.73 12.49
C LEU A 84 -17.05 7.92 13.05
N ARG A 85 -17.80 6.82 13.15
CA ARG A 85 -19.16 6.84 13.74
C ARG A 85 -19.23 5.86 14.93
N PRO A 86 -18.68 6.26 16.09
CA PRO A 86 -18.62 5.38 17.24
C PRO A 86 -20.01 5.05 17.78
N HIS A 87 -20.24 3.78 18.08
CA HIS A 87 -21.40 3.32 18.83
C HIS A 87 -21.21 3.65 20.31
N ARG A 88 -22.28 4.08 20.98
CA ARG A 88 -22.27 4.29 22.43
C ARG A 88 -22.74 3.02 23.12
N SER A 89 -21.91 2.47 23.99
CA SER A 89 -22.34 1.38 24.86
C SER A 89 -23.32 1.86 25.92
N ALA A 90 -24.04 0.94 26.58
CA ALA A 90 -24.90 1.25 27.71
C ALA A 90 -24.16 1.97 28.86
N GLY A 91 -22.84 1.80 28.96
CA GLY A 91 -21.97 2.51 29.90
C GLY A 91 -21.39 3.85 29.39
N GLY A 92 -21.87 4.37 28.26
CA GLY A 92 -21.45 5.67 27.71
C GLY A 92 -20.12 5.67 26.93
N PHE A 93 -19.43 4.53 26.85
CA PHE A 93 -18.16 4.41 26.14
C PHE A 93 -18.36 4.44 24.63
N ARG A 94 -17.42 5.08 23.91
CA ARG A 94 -17.34 5.04 22.44
C ARG A 94 -16.70 3.73 22.00
N LEU A 95 -17.37 3.01 21.12
CA LEU A 95 -16.92 1.77 20.49
C LEU A 95 -16.89 1.96 18.98
N TYR A 96 -15.84 1.48 18.33
CA TYR A 96 -15.55 1.68 16.92
C TYR A 96 -15.61 0.34 16.19
N SER A 97 -16.19 0.35 15.00
CA SER A 97 -16.44 -0.85 14.20
C SER A 97 -15.28 -1.17 13.26
N LEU A 98 -15.31 -2.38 12.67
CA LEU A 98 -14.41 -2.73 11.56
C LEU A 98 -14.56 -1.79 10.35
N ASP A 99 -15.74 -1.20 10.16
CA ASP A 99 -15.97 -0.20 9.10
C ASP A 99 -15.25 1.11 9.41
N ASP A 100 -15.21 1.53 10.67
CA ASP A 100 -14.40 2.67 11.12
C ASP A 100 -12.90 2.39 10.92
N GLU A 101 -12.45 1.18 11.23
CA GLU A 101 -11.06 0.77 11.01
C GLU A 101 -10.70 0.81 9.51
N ARG A 102 -11.56 0.30 8.62
CA ARG A 102 -11.35 0.39 7.16
C ARG A 102 -11.26 1.84 6.68
N ARG A 103 -12.13 2.73 7.16
CA ARG A 103 -12.08 4.17 6.82
C ARG A 103 -10.77 4.80 7.23
N ILE A 104 -10.26 4.46 8.40
CA ILE A 104 -8.96 4.96 8.88
C ILE A 104 -7.84 4.48 7.97
N ARG A 105 -7.81 3.19 7.62
CA ARG A 105 -6.77 2.63 6.74
C ARG A 105 -6.81 3.27 5.34
N HIS A 106 -7.99 3.47 4.78
CA HIS A 106 -8.14 4.16 3.50
C HIS A 106 -7.70 5.64 3.60
N MET A 107 -8.04 6.32 4.70
CA MET A 107 -7.57 7.69 4.92
C MET A 107 -6.04 7.76 5.03
N ILE A 108 -5.38 6.81 5.71
CA ILE A 108 -3.92 6.73 5.78
C ILE A 108 -3.31 6.55 4.38
N GLN A 109 -3.89 5.66 3.55
CA GLN A 109 -3.41 5.45 2.18
C GLN A 109 -3.52 6.71 1.32
N LEU A 110 -4.62 7.46 1.43
CA LEU A 110 -4.81 8.72 0.68
C LEU A 110 -3.90 9.85 1.17
N LEU A 111 -3.59 9.90 2.47
CA LEU A 111 -2.58 10.81 2.98
C LEU A 111 -1.20 10.48 2.42
N ALA A 112 -0.88 9.19 2.28
CA ALA A 112 0.39 8.73 1.72
C ALA A 112 0.54 9.06 0.22
N THR A 113 -0.55 9.35 -0.50
CA THR A 113 -0.50 9.84 -1.89
C THR A 113 -0.38 11.37 -1.99
N GLY A 114 -0.23 12.07 -0.86
CA GLY A 114 -0.01 13.51 -0.79
C GLY A 114 -1.29 14.35 -0.71
N LEU A 115 -2.47 13.73 -0.53
CA LEU A 115 -3.69 14.49 -0.28
C LEU A 115 -3.66 15.11 1.11
N SER A 116 -4.26 16.29 1.26
CA SER A 116 -4.48 16.86 2.59
C SER A 116 -5.50 16.02 3.39
N PRO A 117 -5.46 16.05 4.73
CA PRO A 117 -6.43 15.33 5.57
C PRO A 117 -7.90 15.66 5.25
N ALA A 118 -8.20 16.90 4.84
CA ALA A 118 -9.55 17.30 4.48
C ALA A 118 -9.99 16.71 3.13
N GLU A 119 -9.09 16.60 2.15
CA GLU A 119 -9.38 16.00 0.84
C GLU A 119 -9.48 14.48 0.94
N ALA A 120 -8.54 13.85 1.64
CA ALA A 120 -8.56 12.42 1.92
C ALA A 120 -9.86 12.01 2.61
N ALA A 121 -10.29 12.75 3.65
CA ALA A 121 -11.54 12.46 4.34
C ALA A 121 -12.77 12.58 3.41
N LYS A 122 -12.81 13.57 2.51
CA LYS A 122 -13.90 13.71 1.52
C LYS A 122 -13.94 12.51 0.57
N VAL A 123 -12.79 12.02 0.11
CA VAL A 123 -12.71 10.84 -0.76
C VAL A 123 -13.22 9.59 -0.05
N VAL A 124 -12.78 9.35 1.19
CA VAL A 124 -13.23 8.21 2.00
C VAL A 124 -14.74 8.25 2.24
N LEU A 125 -15.30 9.43 2.53
CA LEU A 125 -16.73 9.57 2.79
C LEU A 125 -17.58 9.45 1.51
N ARG A 126 -17.11 9.99 0.38
CA ARG A 126 -17.80 9.89 -0.93
C ARG A 126 -17.85 8.46 -1.48
N ALA A 127 -16.75 7.70 -1.37
CA ALA A 127 -16.71 6.31 -1.81
C ALA A 127 -17.82 5.47 -1.15
N ARG A 128 -18.18 5.81 0.10
CA ARG A 128 -19.26 5.15 0.82
C ARG A 128 -20.64 5.61 0.35
N ASP A 129 -20.81 6.88 0.02
CA ASP A 129 -22.07 7.40 -0.51
C ASP A 129 -22.39 6.73 -1.86
N ASP A 130 -21.38 6.54 -2.71
CA ASP A 130 -21.54 5.82 -3.98
C ASP A 130 -21.89 4.33 -3.75
N GLU A 131 -21.22 3.65 -2.81
CA GLU A 131 -21.51 2.25 -2.48
C GLU A 131 -22.90 2.08 -1.83
N THR A 132 -23.32 3.00 -0.95
CA THR A 132 -24.67 2.98 -0.36
C THR A 132 -25.77 3.39 -1.34
N VAL A 133 -25.49 4.28 -2.30
CA VAL A 133 -26.40 4.60 -3.40
C VAL A 133 -26.56 3.40 -4.32
N VAL A 134 -25.47 2.72 -4.69
CA VAL A 134 -25.51 1.49 -5.50
C VAL A 134 -26.26 0.37 -4.78
N LEU A 135 -26.05 0.18 -3.47
CA LEU A 135 -26.76 -0.84 -2.68
C LEU A 135 -28.26 -0.51 -2.52
N ARG A 136 -28.62 0.77 -2.41
CA ARG A 136 -30.02 1.23 -2.36
C ARG A 136 -30.70 1.13 -3.73
N MET A 137 -29.99 1.43 -4.81
CA MET A 137 -30.48 1.26 -6.17
C MET A 137 -30.68 -0.21 -6.53
N SER A 138 -29.77 -1.10 -6.10
CA SER A 138 -29.90 -2.55 -6.31
C SER A 138 -31.03 -3.15 -5.47
N ALA A 139 -31.20 -2.71 -4.22
CA ALA A 139 -32.33 -3.09 -3.38
C ALA A 139 -33.68 -2.59 -3.95
N ALA A 140 -33.73 -1.34 -4.43
CA ALA A 140 -34.92 -0.80 -5.09
C ALA A 140 -35.27 -1.54 -6.40
N GLN A 141 -34.28 -1.93 -7.19
CA GLN A 141 -34.47 -2.76 -8.39
C GLN A 141 -34.91 -4.19 -8.05
N ALA A 142 -34.36 -4.79 -6.98
CA ALA A 142 -34.79 -6.10 -6.49
C ALA A 142 -36.23 -6.05 -5.96
N GLN A 143 -36.62 -4.96 -5.29
CA GLN A 143 -37.97 -4.77 -4.78
C GLN A 143 -38.98 -4.46 -5.88
N ALA A 144 -38.58 -3.75 -6.94
CA ALA A 144 -39.38 -3.56 -8.15
C ALA A 144 -39.62 -4.89 -8.91
N ARG A 145 -38.62 -5.77 -8.94
CA ARG A 145 -38.77 -7.14 -9.48
C ARG A 145 -39.65 -8.03 -8.59
N ALA A 146 -39.54 -7.90 -7.27
CA ALA A 146 -40.36 -8.64 -6.32
C ALA A 146 -41.84 -8.18 -6.29
N SER A 147 -42.11 -6.92 -6.66
CA SER A 147 -43.46 -6.33 -6.67
C SER A 147 -44.19 -6.45 -8.01
N GLY A 148 -43.53 -7.00 -9.04
CA GLY A 148 -44.02 -7.02 -10.42
C GLY A 148 -44.23 -8.43 -10.98
N GLY A 149 -45.15 -9.19 -10.40
CA GLY A 149 -45.67 -10.41 -11.02
C GLY A 149 -46.89 -10.13 -11.90
N LEU A 150 -46.70 -10.01 -13.22
CA LEU A 150 -47.72 -10.43 -14.19
C LEU A 150 -47.02 -11.23 -15.30
N GLY A 151 -47.52 -12.44 -15.52
CA GLY A 151 -47.00 -13.43 -16.46
C GLY A 151 -47.20 -13.07 -17.95
N PRO A 152 -46.92 -14.02 -18.86
CA PRO A 152 -46.66 -13.75 -20.26
C PRO A 152 -47.96 -13.41 -21.01
N ALA A 153 -48.02 -12.22 -21.60
CA ALA A 153 -49.00 -11.92 -22.63
C ALA A 153 -48.35 -12.16 -24.00
N THR A 154 -48.69 -13.29 -24.60
CA THR A 154 -48.70 -13.44 -26.06
C THR A 154 -49.56 -12.32 -26.64
N GLY A 155 -48.92 -11.38 -27.34
CA GLY A 155 -49.59 -10.26 -27.99
C GLY A 155 -48.65 -9.72 -29.06
N THR A 156 -48.89 -10.16 -30.29
CA THR A 156 -48.31 -9.66 -31.54
C THR A 156 -48.13 -8.15 -31.52
N PHE A 157 -46.89 -7.67 -31.64
CA PHE A 157 -46.64 -6.26 -31.92
C PHE A 157 -46.31 -6.10 -33.40
N SER A 158 -47.28 -5.56 -34.13
CA SER A 158 -47.15 -5.11 -35.51
C SER A 158 -46.15 -3.96 -35.58
N VAL A 159 -45.29 -4.03 -36.59
CA VAL A 159 -44.41 -2.94 -37.04
C VAL A 159 -45.26 -1.83 -37.67
N PRO A 160 -45.14 -0.56 -37.24
CA PRO A 160 -45.48 0.57 -38.08
C PRO A 160 -44.24 0.96 -38.91
N THR A 161 -44.37 0.79 -40.23
CA THR A 161 -43.47 1.34 -41.23
C THR A 161 -43.57 2.88 -41.27
N GLN A 162 -42.45 3.57 -41.15
CA GLN A 162 -42.25 4.94 -41.66
C GLN A 162 -40.77 5.05 -42.06
N ALA A 163 -40.39 4.80 -43.31
CA ALA A 163 -40.37 5.75 -44.43
C ALA A 163 -39.51 7.00 -44.14
N GLY A 164 -38.31 7.07 -44.74
CA GLY A 164 -37.60 8.34 -45.00
C GLY A 164 -36.13 8.42 -44.56
N MET A 165 -35.22 7.96 -45.44
CA MET A 165 -33.80 8.37 -45.56
C MET A 165 -33.64 9.91 -45.68
N PRO A 166 -32.42 10.53 -45.63
CA PRO A 166 -31.06 9.95 -45.82
C PRO A 166 -30.03 10.28 -44.72
N SER A 167 -29.10 9.38 -44.38
CA SER A 167 -27.80 9.09 -45.01
C SER A 167 -26.75 10.22 -44.90
N ALA A 168 -25.77 10.02 -44.02
CA ALA A 168 -24.42 10.57 -44.16
C ALA A 168 -23.42 9.58 -43.52
N ALA A 169 -22.63 8.94 -44.38
CA ALA A 169 -21.55 8.03 -44.03
C ALA A 169 -20.29 8.81 -43.59
N PRO A 170 -19.41 8.23 -42.74
CA PRO A 170 -18.06 8.74 -42.54
C PRO A 170 -17.12 8.23 -43.66
N PRO A 171 -16.21 9.06 -44.19
CA PRO A 171 -15.31 8.61 -45.25
C PRO A 171 -14.07 7.89 -44.69
N ALA A 172 -13.71 6.81 -45.39
CA ALA A 172 -12.43 6.13 -45.34
C ALA A 172 -11.37 6.82 -46.22
N ALA A 173 -10.13 6.38 -46.08
CA ALA A 173 -8.88 7.00 -46.55
C ALA A 173 -8.55 6.89 -48.06
N SER A 174 -7.61 7.77 -48.46
CA SER A 174 -6.55 7.66 -49.51
C SER A 174 -6.91 7.99 -50.98
N PRO A 175 -5.94 8.27 -51.90
CA PRO A 175 -4.53 8.77 -51.81
C PRO A 175 -4.17 9.91 -52.84
N ASP A 176 -2.86 10.24 -52.91
CA ASP A 176 -2.05 10.72 -54.06
C ASP A 176 -1.67 12.20 -54.29
N GLY A 177 -0.34 12.38 -54.44
CA GLY A 177 0.38 13.40 -55.22
C GLY A 177 0.75 14.68 -54.46
N GLY A 178 2.00 15.13 -54.31
CA GLY A 178 3.28 14.79 -54.91
C GLY A 178 4.20 16.04 -54.85
N LEU A 179 5.51 15.81 -54.99
CA LEU A 179 6.59 16.75 -55.41
C LEU A 179 7.45 17.47 -54.35
N GLY A 180 8.77 17.32 -54.54
CA GLY A 180 9.85 18.25 -54.14
C GLY A 180 10.77 17.74 -53.03
N ALA A 181 11.79 16.90 -53.26
CA ALA A 181 13.11 17.16 -53.89
C ALA A 181 14.06 18.08 -53.08
N GLY A 182 15.30 17.61 -52.85
CA GLY A 182 16.49 18.43 -52.51
C GLY A 182 17.16 18.07 -51.17
N LEU A 183 18.20 17.22 -51.11
CA LEU A 183 19.64 17.48 -51.37
C LEU A 183 20.43 18.07 -50.16
N GLY A 184 21.62 17.49 -49.91
CA GLY A 184 22.78 18.09 -49.20
C GLY A 184 22.95 17.62 -47.76
N ALA A 185 23.89 16.73 -47.38
CA ALA A 185 25.36 16.84 -47.41
C ALA A 185 25.91 18.06 -46.65
N GLY A 186 26.82 17.84 -45.69
CA GLY A 186 27.76 18.90 -45.27
C GLY A 186 28.24 18.85 -43.81
N LEU A 187 29.40 18.22 -43.66
CA LEU A 187 30.47 18.46 -42.67
C LEU A 187 30.58 19.89 -42.11
N GLY A 188 31.07 20.03 -40.88
CA GLY A 188 31.57 21.30 -40.36
C GLY A 188 32.21 21.21 -38.97
N ALA A 189 33.49 20.82 -38.93
CA ALA A 189 34.37 21.09 -37.80
C ALA A 189 34.68 22.59 -37.71
N GLY A 190 34.83 23.13 -36.50
CA GLY A 190 35.20 24.53 -36.27
C GLY A 190 35.64 24.78 -34.84
N SER A 191 36.94 24.64 -34.61
CA SER A 191 37.68 25.11 -33.43
C SER A 191 37.75 26.64 -33.43
N ALA A 192 37.64 27.27 -32.26
CA ALA A 192 38.33 28.54 -31.98
C ALA A 192 38.48 28.77 -30.47
N ALA A 193 39.74 28.97 -30.08
CA ALA A 193 40.18 29.38 -28.76
C ALA A 193 39.83 30.85 -28.46
N GLY A 194 39.67 31.17 -27.18
CA GLY A 194 39.56 32.54 -26.69
C GLY A 194 39.78 32.59 -25.18
N GLN A 195 40.96 33.03 -24.77
CA GLN A 195 41.39 33.21 -23.38
C GLN A 195 40.73 34.45 -22.76
N GLY A 196 40.43 34.40 -21.46
CA GLY A 196 40.00 35.55 -20.67
C GLY A 196 39.87 35.19 -19.18
N SER A 197 40.90 35.53 -18.42
CA SER A 197 41.01 35.38 -16.96
C SER A 197 40.56 36.65 -16.25
N THR A 198 39.68 36.54 -15.23
CA THR A 198 39.61 37.44 -14.06
C THR A 198 38.88 36.76 -12.87
N THR A 199 39.66 36.28 -11.91
CA THR A 199 39.52 36.29 -10.43
C THR A 199 38.15 36.51 -9.72
N GLY A 200 37.63 35.43 -9.10
CA GLY A 200 37.21 35.26 -7.67
C GLY A 200 35.92 35.91 -7.11
N PRO A 201 35.29 35.35 -6.04
CA PRO A 201 35.81 34.33 -5.11
C PRO A 201 34.98 33.02 -4.96
N ALA A 202 35.73 31.94 -4.74
CA ALA A 202 35.53 30.82 -3.80
C ALA A 202 34.15 30.12 -3.66
N VAL A 203 33.97 29.06 -4.45
CA VAL A 203 33.22 27.85 -4.05
C VAL A 203 34.06 26.64 -4.42
N ALA A 204 35.01 26.29 -3.55
CA ALA A 204 35.70 25.01 -3.59
C ALA A 204 36.32 24.72 -2.23
N SER A 205 36.08 23.49 -1.76
CA SER A 205 36.84 22.74 -0.74
C SER A 205 36.08 22.43 0.55
N ALA A 206 35.24 21.39 0.50
CA ALA A 206 35.08 20.46 1.64
C ALA A 206 34.75 19.01 1.23
N TRP A 207 34.89 18.65 -0.05
CA TRP A 207 34.74 17.27 -0.52
C TRP A 207 36.12 16.70 -0.84
N SER A 208 36.94 16.57 0.19
CA SER A 208 38.17 15.79 0.14
C SER A 208 38.36 15.09 1.47
N ALA A 209 37.65 13.98 1.62
CA ALA A 209 38.11 12.89 2.44
C ALA A 209 38.15 11.66 1.53
N THR A 210 39.37 11.19 1.24
CA THR A 210 39.66 9.92 0.60
C THR A 210 38.85 8.81 1.29
N PRO A 211 38.06 7.99 0.57
CA PRO A 211 37.33 6.91 1.22
C PRO A 211 38.35 5.87 1.75
N PRO A 212 38.29 5.49 3.04
CA PRO A 212 39.20 4.50 3.58
C PRO A 212 38.87 3.13 2.99
N ALA A 213 39.92 2.31 2.86
CA ALA A 213 39.92 1.01 2.20
C ALA A 213 38.72 0.11 2.57
N VAL A 214 37.95 -0.25 1.55
CA VAL A 214 36.77 -1.12 1.59
C VAL A 214 37.18 -2.59 1.68
N ARG A 215 36.84 -3.27 2.78
CA ARG A 215 36.89 -4.74 2.93
C ARG A 215 35.87 -5.20 3.97
N ALA A 216 34.75 -5.82 3.55
CA ALA A 216 33.62 -6.30 4.39
C ALA A 216 32.90 -5.23 5.24
N SER A 217 33.60 -4.15 5.60
CA SER A 217 33.13 -2.89 6.16
C SER A 217 32.28 -2.05 5.20
N SER A 218 32.27 -2.34 3.89
CA SER A 218 31.50 -1.54 2.92
C SER A 218 30.03 -1.87 2.91
N LEU A 219 29.59 -3.12 2.70
CA LEU A 219 28.15 -3.43 2.64
C LEU A 219 27.44 -3.12 3.98
N TYR A 220 28.07 -3.48 5.10
CA TYR A 220 27.57 -3.12 6.43
C TYR A 220 27.56 -1.58 6.62
N GLY A 221 28.63 -0.90 6.21
CA GLY A 221 28.71 0.57 6.25
C GLY A 221 27.67 1.27 5.38
N TYR A 222 27.44 0.77 4.15
CA TYR A 222 26.44 1.26 3.22
C TYR A 222 25.02 1.00 3.71
N ARG A 223 24.75 -0.16 4.33
CA ARG A 223 23.47 -0.41 4.99
C ARG A 223 23.22 0.59 6.12
N GLY A 224 24.24 0.87 6.94
CA GLY A 224 24.16 1.89 7.98
C GLY A 224 23.97 3.31 7.43
N LEU A 225 24.61 3.65 6.30
CA LEU A 225 24.41 4.92 5.59
C LEU A 225 22.98 5.03 5.05
N LEU A 226 22.50 3.99 4.36
CA LEU A 226 21.15 3.91 3.84
C LEU A 226 20.12 4.07 4.95
N ALA A 227 20.29 3.33 6.06
CA ALA A 227 19.41 3.43 7.21
C ALA A 227 19.39 4.84 7.79
N ARG A 228 20.56 5.48 7.96
CA ARG A 228 20.61 6.87 8.45
C ARG A 228 19.91 7.85 7.52
N SER A 229 20.14 7.78 6.21
CA SER A 229 19.47 8.67 5.26
C SER A 229 17.95 8.47 5.30
N LEU A 230 17.48 7.22 5.27
CA LEU A 230 16.05 6.92 5.32
C LEU A 230 15.40 7.32 6.65
N ASP A 231 16.07 7.11 7.79
CA ASP A 231 15.56 7.49 9.11
C ASP A 231 15.43 9.01 9.29
N HIS A 232 16.20 9.81 8.53
CA HIS A 232 16.23 11.27 8.60
C HIS A 232 15.54 11.96 7.41
N PHE A 233 14.71 11.23 6.65
CA PHE A 233 13.99 11.75 5.48
C PHE A 233 14.89 12.30 4.36
N ASP A 234 16.14 11.87 4.32
CA ASP A 234 17.13 12.24 3.29
C ASP A 234 16.98 11.31 2.08
N GLU A 235 16.01 11.61 1.22
CA GLU A 235 15.74 10.82 0.00
C GLU A 235 16.92 10.87 -0.98
N GLU A 236 17.50 12.05 -1.17
CA GLU A 236 18.63 12.25 -2.09
C GLU A 236 19.85 11.41 -1.65
N GLY A 237 20.23 11.49 -0.38
CA GLY A 237 21.32 10.68 0.16
C GLY A 237 21.02 9.18 0.11
N ALA A 238 19.76 8.77 0.30
CA ALA A 238 19.38 7.37 0.15
C ALA A 238 19.57 6.88 -1.30
N HIS A 239 19.16 7.67 -2.31
CA HIS A 239 19.40 7.34 -3.72
C HIS A 239 20.89 7.30 -4.05
N ASP A 240 21.67 8.26 -3.58
CA ASP A 240 23.13 8.30 -3.75
C ASP A 240 23.82 7.04 -3.20
N VAL A 241 23.40 6.57 -2.03
CA VAL A 241 23.92 5.34 -1.42
C VAL A 241 23.54 4.12 -2.28
N LEU A 242 22.30 4.04 -2.75
CA LEU A 242 21.83 2.96 -3.62
C LEU A 242 22.55 2.95 -4.98
N ASP A 243 22.81 4.12 -5.56
CA ASP A 243 23.57 4.28 -6.79
C ASP A 243 25.01 3.77 -6.65
N ARG A 244 25.70 4.14 -5.57
CA ARG A 244 27.05 3.64 -5.26
C ARG A 244 27.05 2.13 -5.06
N LEU A 245 26.08 1.61 -4.31
CA LEU A 245 25.91 0.17 -4.09
C LEU A 245 25.73 -0.61 -5.40
N ILE A 246 24.87 -0.13 -6.31
CA ILE A 246 24.61 -0.80 -7.59
C ILE A 246 25.79 -0.66 -8.56
N ALA A 247 26.57 0.43 -8.46
CA ALA A 247 27.78 0.60 -9.25
C ALA A 247 28.92 -0.32 -8.79
N GLU A 248 29.00 -0.62 -7.49
CA GLU A 248 30.09 -1.40 -6.89
C GLU A 248 29.78 -2.90 -6.77
N PHE A 249 28.51 -3.27 -6.58
CA PHE A 249 28.08 -4.64 -6.32
C PHE A 249 27.03 -5.13 -7.29
N SER A 250 26.93 -6.46 -7.43
CA SER A 250 25.84 -7.06 -8.21
C SER A 250 24.48 -6.71 -7.60
N LEU A 251 23.44 -6.55 -8.44
CA LEU A 251 22.11 -6.25 -7.93
C LEU A 251 21.62 -7.31 -6.93
N ALA A 252 21.88 -8.59 -7.18
CA ALA A 252 21.51 -9.66 -6.27
C ALA A 252 22.17 -9.48 -4.88
N THR A 253 23.44 -9.10 -4.84
CA THR A 253 24.17 -8.77 -3.60
C THR A 253 23.52 -7.58 -2.89
N VAL A 254 23.24 -6.48 -3.59
CA VAL A 254 22.60 -5.30 -2.99
C VAL A 254 21.23 -5.64 -2.41
N LEU A 255 20.41 -6.38 -3.16
CA LEU A 255 19.08 -6.78 -2.71
C LEU A 255 19.15 -7.72 -1.49
N ARG A 256 19.99 -8.75 -1.54
CA ARG A 256 20.08 -9.78 -0.48
C ARG A 256 20.78 -9.29 0.78
N ASP A 257 21.85 -8.53 0.64
CA ASP A 257 22.78 -8.24 1.73
C ASP A 257 22.59 -6.82 2.29
N VAL A 258 21.83 -5.95 1.60
CA VAL A 258 21.52 -4.58 2.06
C VAL A 258 20.02 -4.31 2.17
N VAL A 259 19.26 -4.42 1.07
CA VAL A 259 17.84 -4.01 1.05
C VAL A 259 16.97 -4.93 1.90
N MET A 260 17.04 -6.24 1.69
CA MET A 260 16.24 -7.20 2.46
C MET A 260 16.57 -7.18 3.96
N PRO A 261 17.86 -7.13 4.38
CA PRO A 261 18.20 -7.00 5.78
C PRO A 261 17.76 -5.67 6.39
N TYR A 262 17.88 -4.56 5.64
CA TYR A 262 17.37 -3.26 6.08
C TYR A 262 15.86 -3.29 6.33
N LEU A 263 15.05 -3.81 5.39
CA LEU A 263 13.58 -3.91 5.56
C LEU A 263 13.20 -4.75 6.79
N LYS A 264 13.92 -5.86 7.01
CA LYS A 264 13.70 -6.70 8.20
C LYS A 264 14.02 -5.93 9.48
N GLU A 265 15.19 -5.30 9.54
CA GLU A 265 15.61 -4.50 10.69
C GLU A 265 14.68 -3.32 10.95
N GLN A 266 14.22 -2.62 9.92
CA GLN A 266 13.24 -1.54 10.00
C GLN A 266 11.95 -2.02 10.67
N GLY A 267 11.40 -3.16 10.24
CA GLY A 267 10.23 -3.77 10.88
C GLY A 267 10.46 -4.11 12.35
N GLU A 268 11.64 -4.67 12.69
CA GLU A 268 12.01 -4.98 14.08
C GLU A 268 12.19 -3.71 14.94
N ARG A 269 12.82 -2.65 14.39
CA ARG A 269 12.99 -1.35 15.06
C ARG A 269 11.65 -0.67 15.31
N TRP A 270 10.71 -0.76 14.35
CA TRP A 270 9.36 -0.25 14.52
C TRP A 270 8.61 -0.99 15.63
N GLN A 271 8.71 -2.33 15.67
CA GLN A 271 8.11 -3.14 16.75
C GLN A 271 8.68 -2.79 18.13
N ARG A 272 9.96 -2.40 18.20
CA ARG A 272 10.62 -1.93 19.43
C ARG A 272 10.34 -0.44 19.74
N GLY A 273 9.65 0.28 18.87
CA GLY A 273 9.37 1.71 19.03
C GLY A 273 10.57 2.64 18.79
N GLU A 274 11.62 2.14 18.12
CA GLU A 274 12.85 2.89 17.82
C GLU A 274 12.72 3.78 16.58
N ILE A 275 11.77 3.46 15.70
CA ILE A 275 11.38 4.29 14.56
C ILE A 275 9.86 4.45 14.54
N SER A 276 9.42 5.59 14.03
CA SER A 276 8.00 5.90 13.83
C SER A 276 7.42 5.19 12.61
N LEU A 277 6.09 5.10 12.57
CA LEU A 277 5.36 4.66 11.36
C LEU A 277 5.65 5.57 10.15
N ILE A 278 5.88 6.88 10.35
CA ILE A 278 6.18 7.82 9.27
C ILE A 278 7.54 7.51 8.65
N GLN A 279 8.55 7.23 9.48
CA GLN A 279 9.87 6.80 9.00
C GLN A 279 9.78 5.46 8.26
N GLU A 280 8.97 4.53 8.76
CA GLU A 280 8.73 3.26 8.08
C GLU A 280 8.14 3.50 6.68
N HIS A 281 7.05 4.27 6.60
CA HIS A 281 6.39 4.55 5.34
C HIS A 281 7.31 5.28 4.36
N PHE A 282 8.04 6.29 4.82
CA PHE A 282 8.99 7.00 3.98
C PHE A 282 10.05 6.06 3.39
N ALA A 283 10.69 5.25 4.24
CA ALA A 283 11.70 4.29 3.81
C ALA A 283 11.16 3.28 2.78
N SER A 284 10.01 2.69 3.10
CA SER A 284 9.34 1.72 2.22
C SER A 284 8.95 2.33 0.88
N GLN A 285 8.51 3.60 0.85
CA GLN A 285 8.15 4.31 -0.39
C GLN A 285 9.37 4.65 -1.25
N VAL A 286 10.46 5.13 -0.66
CA VAL A 286 11.72 5.41 -1.39
C VAL A 286 12.26 4.12 -2.03
N LEU A 287 12.31 3.03 -1.25
CA LEU A 287 12.77 1.73 -1.76
C LEU A 287 11.83 1.17 -2.82
N ARG A 288 10.50 1.28 -2.63
CA ARG A 288 9.50 0.89 -3.64
C ARG A 288 9.75 1.60 -4.97
N GLY A 289 9.95 2.92 -4.95
CA GLY A 289 10.23 3.71 -6.15
C GLY A 289 11.49 3.24 -6.87
N ARG A 290 12.57 2.97 -6.12
CA ARG A 290 13.82 2.46 -6.68
C ARG A 290 13.66 1.08 -7.31
N LEU A 291 13.00 0.15 -6.60
CA LEU A 291 12.75 -1.20 -7.08
C LEU A 291 11.82 -1.21 -8.30
N ALA A 292 10.79 -0.34 -8.32
CA ALA A 292 9.92 -0.16 -9.49
C ALA A 292 10.70 0.31 -10.73
N GLY A 293 11.73 1.14 -10.55
CA GLY A 293 12.67 1.52 -11.62
C GLY A 293 13.43 0.32 -12.20
N LEU A 294 13.79 -0.66 -11.36
CA LEU A 294 14.43 -1.91 -11.76
C LEU A 294 13.45 -2.94 -12.34
N ALA A 295 12.16 -2.80 -12.03
CA ALA A 295 11.07 -3.67 -12.46
C ALA A 295 10.50 -3.34 -13.86
N ARG A 296 11.13 -2.42 -14.61
CA ARG A 296 10.70 -2.07 -15.96
C ARG A 296 10.84 -3.26 -16.91
N GLY A 297 9.84 -3.48 -17.75
CA GLY A 297 9.88 -4.51 -18.79
C GLY A 297 9.57 -5.93 -18.30
N TRP A 298 9.03 -6.10 -17.10
CA TRP A 298 8.68 -7.42 -16.53
C TRP A 298 7.88 -8.35 -17.45
N ALA A 299 6.95 -7.81 -18.24
CA ALA A 299 6.15 -8.62 -19.17
C ALA A 299 6.89 -9.00 -20.48
N THR A 300 8.08 -8.45 -20.71
CA THR A 300 8.83 -8.62 -21.97
C THR A 300 9.74 -9.84 -21.93
N GLY A 301 10.00 -10.44 -23.10
CA GLY A 301 10.86 -11.62 -23.26
C GLY A 301 10.11 -12.86 -23.75
N LYS A 302 10.83 -13.99 -23.82
CA LYS A 302 10.28 -15.29 -24.26
C LYS A 302 10.42 -16.39 -23.20
N GLY A 303 10.94 -16.06 -22.03
CA GLY A 303 11.10 -17.01 -20.94
C GLY A 303 9.77 -17.41 -20.28
N PRO A 304 9.84 -18.37 -19.33
CA PRO A 304 8.71 -18.76 -18.51
C PRO A 304 8.12 -17.56 -17.76
N CYS A 305 6.82 -17.61 -17.48
CA CYS A 305 6.09 -16.54 -16.81
C CYS A 305 5.86 -16.90 -15.35
N ALA A 306 6.23 -16.01 -14.43
CA ALA A 306 5.85 -16.07 -13.02
C ALA A 306 4.76 -15.03 -12.73
N VAL A 307 3.74 -15.41 -11.96
CA VAL A 307 2.81 -14.48 -11.33
C VAL A 307 3.21 -14.31 -9.87
N ILE A 308 3.26 -13.08 -9.39
CA ILE A 308 3.66 -12.77 -8.02
C ILE A 308 2.60 -11.88 -7.39
N ALA A 309 2.09 -12.28 -6.23
CA ALA A 309 1.03 -11.58 -5.53
C ALA A 309 1.21 -11.63 -4.01
N CYS A 310 0.64 -10.64 -3.33
CA CYS A 310 0.41 -10.66 -1.90
C CYS A 310 -1.09 -10.81 -1.66
N PRO A 311 -1.53 -11.69 -0.74
CA PRO A 311 -2.93 -12.00 -0.56
C PRO A 311 -3.75 -10.84 0.01
N PRO A 312 -5.09 -10.95 0.08
CA PRO A 312 -5.93 -9.88 0.61
C PRO A 312 -5.47 -9.42 1.99
N HIS A 313 -5.42 -8.11 2.16
CA HIS A 313 -4.97 -7.39 3.35
C HIS A 313 -3.46 -7.52 3.67
N GLU A 314 -2.66 -8.10 2.77
CA GLU A 314 -1.21 -8.03 2.84
C GLU A 314 -0.71 -6.83 2.02
N LEU A 315 -0.09 -5.87 2.73
CA LEU A 315 0.43 -4.64 2.13
C LEU A 315 1.95 -4.67 1.93
N HIS A 316 2.65 -5.65 2.51
CA HIS A 316 4.10 -5.76 2.42
C HIS A 316 4.52 -6.53 1.17
N ASP A 317 4.66 -5.82 0.04
CA ASP A 317 4.96 -6.41 -1.26
C ASP A 317 6.43 -6.24 -1.71
N LEU A 318 7.27 -5.50 -0.97
CA LEU A 318 8.67 -5.26 -1.35
C LEU A 318 9.49 -6.54 -1.46
N GLY A 319 9.34 -7.48 -0.52
CA GLY A 319 10.02 -8.78 -0.61
C GLY A 319 9.60 -9.59 -1.83
N ALA A 320 8.31 -9.52 -2.20
CA ALA A 320 7.77 -10.15 -3.40
C ALA A 320 8.29 -9.47 -4.68
N MET A 321 8.40 -8.14 -4.67
CA MET A 321 8.99 -7.35 -5.76
C MET A 321 10.47 -7.71 -5.96
N VAL A 322 11.24 -7.86 -4.88
CA VAL A 322 12.64 -8.30 -4.93
C VAL A 322 12.77 -9.69 -5.57
N PHE A 323 11.93 -10.65 -5.17
CA PHE A 323 11.88 -11.97 -5.80
C PHE A 323 11.63 -11.88 -7.30
N GLY A 324 10.66 -11.06 -7.71
CA GLY A 324 10.33 -10.82 -9.12
C GLY A 324 11.46 -10.16 -9.92
N ILE A 325 12.16 -9.18 -9.36
CA ILE A 325 13.32 -8.54 -9.99
C ILE A 325 14.40 -9.58 -10.29
N VAL A 326 14.70 -10.47 -9.34
CA VAL A 326 15.74 -11.49 -9.52
C VAL A 326 15.35 -12.49 -10.61
N LEU A 327 14.11 -13.01 -10.58
CA LEU A 327 13.61 -13.90 -11.63
C LEU A 327 13.67 -13.24 -13.01
N HIS A 328 13.23 -11.98 -13.12
CA HIS A 328 13.22 -11.26 -14.38
C HIS A 328 14.62 -11.11 -14.97
N ARG A 329 15.63 -10.82 -14.14
CA ARG A 329 17.04 -10.78 -14.58
C ARG A 329 17.57 -12.13 -15.04
N GLY A 330 16.99 -13.22 -14.54
CA GLY A 330 17.21 -14.57 -15.04
C GLY A 330 16.43 -14.94 -16.30
N GLY A 331 15.78 -13.98 -16.96
CA GLY A 331 15.08 -14.16 -18.23
C GLY A 331 13.61 -14.55 -18.11
N TRP A 332 13.05 -14.59 -16.89
CA TRP A 332 11.62 -14.84 -16.70
C TRP A 332 10.78 -13.61 -17.06
N ARG A 333 9.59 -13.86 -17.57
CA ARG A 333 8.53 -12.85 -17.58
C ARG A 333 7.87 -12.84 -16.21
N VAL A 334 7.53 -11.65 -15.72
CA VAL A 334 6.90 -11.46 -14.42
C VAL A 334 5.60 -10.70 -14.60
N ILE A 335 4.52 -11.22 -14.04
CA ILE A 335 3.26 -10.52 -13.83
C ILE A 335 3.17 -10.27 -12.32
N PHE A 336 3.46 -9.04 -11.91
CA PHE A 336 3.41 -8.66 -10.50
C PHE A 336 2.08 -7.96 -10.22
N LEU A 337 1.25 -8.60 -9.41
CA LEU A 337 -0.08 -8.09 -9.02
C LEU A 337 0.03 -7.18 -7.79
N GLY A 338 1.11 -7.29 -7.03
CA GLY A 338 1.39 -6.46 -5.87
C GLY A 338 0.61 -6.84 -4.62
N ALA A 339 0.45 -5.87 -3.72
CA ALA A 339 -0.32 -5.96 -2.49
C ALA A 339 -1.81 -6.26 -2.71
N ASP A 340 -2.48 -6.76 -1.67
CA ASP A 340 -3.95 -6.84 -1.56
C ASP A 340 -4.66 -7.50 -2.77
N THR A 341 -4.10 -8.60 -3.28
CA THR A 341 -4.60 -9.27 -4.49
C THR A 341 -5.59 -10.40 -4.15
N PRO A 342 -6.74 -10.50 -4.84
CA PRO A 342 -7.66 -11.64 -4.71
C PRO A 342 -7.08 -12.91 -5.35
N VAL A 343 -6.35 -13.70 -4.55
CA VAL A 343 -5.59 -14.89 -5.01
C VAL A 343 -6.43 -15.90 -5.79
N GLY A 344 -7.68 -16.16 -5.38
CA GLY A 344 -8.55 -17.14 -6.06
C GLY A 344 -8.88 -16.81 -7.53
N GLN A 345 -8.71 -15.55 -7.96
CA GLN A 345 -9.01 -15.12 -9.33
C GLN A 345 -7.81 -15.24 -10.29
N ILE A 346 -6.61 -15.49 -9.77
CA ILE A 346 -5.36 -15.50 -10.55
C ILE A 346 -5.43 -16.49 -11.71
N TYR A 347 -5.92 -17.71 -11.46
CA TYR A 347 -5.94 -18.76 -12.48
C TYR A 347 -7.06 -18.58 -13.52
N THR A 348 -8.15 -17.90 -13.16
CA THR A 348 -9.26 -17.65 -14.08
C THR A 348 -8.99 -16.47 -15.02
N GLU A 349 -8.14 -15.54 -14.61
CA GLU A 349 -7.94 -14.27 -15.34
C GLU A 349 -6.62 -14.18 -16.10
N ILE A 350 -5.61 -14.98 -15.76
CA ILE A 350 -4.27 -14.87 -16.35
C ILE A 350 -4.02 -15.95 -17.40
N GLU A 351 -3.90 -15.51 -18.65
CA GLU A 351 -3.47 -16.33 -19.80
C GLU A 351 -2.31 -15.64 -20.57
N PRO A 352 -1.34 -16.40 -21.14
CA PRO A 352 -1.20 -17.84 -21.03
C PRO A 352 -0.81 -18.27 -19.62
N ARG A 353 -1.21 -19.48 -19.22
CA ARG A 353 -0.93 -20.02 -17.88
C ARG A 353 0.52 -19.80 -17.42
N PRO A 354 0.72 -19.28 -16.20
CA PRO A 354 2.06 -19.07 -15.68
C PRO A 354 2.75 -20.41 -15.39
N ALA A 355 4.08 -20.42 -15.56
CA ALA A 355 4.92 -21.53 -15.15
C ALA A 355 5.05 -21.63 -13.62
N LEU A 356 4.73 -20.55 -12.91
CA LEU A 356 4.86 -20.42 -11.47
C LEU A 356 3.92 -19.34 -10.91
N ILE A 357 3.30 -19.58 -9.76
CA ILE A 357 2.64 -18.55 -8.96
C ILE A 357 3.39 -18.44 -7.62
N MET A 358 3.75 -17.23 -7.20
CA MET A 358 4.35 -16.95 -5.89
C MET A 358 3.43 -16.07 -5.06
N ILE A 359 3.08 -16.55 -3.87
CA ILE A 359 2.25 -15.82 -2.89
C ILE A 359 3.11 -15.49 -1.68
N ALA A 360 3.26 -14.20 -1.40
CA ALA A 360 4.08 -13.72 -0.28
C ALA A 360 3.21 -13.06 0.79
N ALA A 361 3.41 -13.44 2.05
CA ALA A 361 2.82 -12.73 3.19
C ALA A 361 3.75 -12.70 4.40
N THR A 362 3.58 -11.67 5.24
CA THR A 362 4.34 -11.44 6.46
C THR A 362 3.69 -12.04 7.69
N HIS A 363 2.38 -12.32 7.64
CA HIS A 363 1.63 -12.90 8.75
C HIS A 363 0.93 -14.23 8.38
N PRO A 364 1.01 -15.28 9.23
CA PRO A 364 0.37 -16.57 8.95
C PRO A 364 -1.16 -16.51 8.78
N THR A 365 -1.81 -15.54 9.42
CA THR A 365 -3.26 -15.34 9.32
C THR A 365 -3.70 -14.98 7.90
N ARG A 366 -2.83 -14.34 7.10
CA ARG A 366 -3.09 -14.05 5.69
C ARG A 366 -3.18 -15.31 4.84
N PHE A 367 -2.32 -16.29 5.11
CA PHE A 367 -2.36 -17.60 4.47
C PHE A 367 -3.59 -18.41 4.89
N ALA A 368 -3.95 -18.39 6.18
CA ALA A 368 -5.13 -19.09 6.66
C ALA A 368 -6.42 -18.65 5.93
N ALA A 369 -6.55 -17.35 5.61
CA ALA A 369 -7.71 -16.79 4.94
C ALA A 369 -7.85 -17.25 3.46
N ILE A 370 -6.74 -17.54 2.79
CA ILE A 370 -6.70 -17.93 1.36
C ILE A 370 -6.46 -19.43 1.16
N ARG A 371 -6.48 -20.23 2.24
CA ARG A 371 -6.13 -21.66 2.16
C ARG A 371 -6.89 -22.41 1.05
N PRO A 372 -8.22 -22.26 0.89
CA PRO A 372 -8.95 -22.95 -0.18
C PRO A 372 -8.50 -22.52 -1.58
N ASP A 373 -8.18 -21.23 -1.76
CA ASP A 373 -7.71 -20.70 -3.04
C ASP A 373 -6.34 -21.30 -3.40
N VAL A 374 -5.42 -21.37 -2.43
CA VAL A 374 -4.10 -21.98 -2.65
C VAL A 374 -4.20 -23.47 -2.94
N GLU A 375 -5.11 -24.20 -2.28
CA GLU A 375 -5.37 -25.62 -2.56
C GLU A 375 -5.84 -25.85 -3.99
N VAL A 376 -6.69 -24.97 -4.53
CA VAL A 376 -7.16 -25.03 -5.91
C VAL A 376 -6.03 -24.67 -6.87
N LEU A 377 -5.29 -23.59 -6.61
CA LEU A 377 -4.16 -23.16 -7.45
C LEU A 377 -3.05 -24.22 -7.52
N ALA A 378 -2.73 -24.89 -6.42
CA ALA A 378 -1.68 -25.90 -6.38
C ALA A 378 -2.03 -27.17 -7.20
N GLN A 379 -3.30 -27.38 -7.53
CA GLN A 379 -3.72 -28.47 -8.43
C GLN A 379 -3.47 -28.15 -9.89
N THR A 380 -3.30 -26.88 -10.25
CA THR A 380 -3.21 -26.45 -11.64
C THR A 380 -1.78 -26.14 -12.10
N GLY A 381 -0.88 -25.89 -11.15
CA GLY A 381 0.53 -25.66 -11.41
C GLY A 381 1.32 -25.39 -10.13
N PRO A 382 2.63 -25.11 -10.25
CA PRO A 382 3.47 -24.84 -9.08
C PRO A 382 3.07 -23.54 -8.38
N VAL A 383 2.71 -23.64 -7.11
CA VAL A 383 2.45 -22.49 -6.22
C VAL A 383 3.51 -22.45 -5.14
N LEU A 384 4.24 -21.36 -5.07
CA LEU A 384 5.19 -21.07 -4.00
C LEU A 384 4.52 -20.20 -2.95
N VAL A 385 4.86 -20.46 -1.68
CA VAL A 385 4.50 -19.59 -0.56
C VAL A 385 5.76 -19.16 0.18
N GLY A 386 5.89 -17.86 0.42
CA GLY A 386 7.04 -17.32 1.14
C GLY A 386 6.74 -16.05 1.93
N GLY A 387 7.79 -15.46 2.48
CA GLY A 387 7.69 -14.40 3.48
C GLY A 387 7.55 -14.95 4.90
N ALA A 388 7.67 -14.06 5.90
CA ALA A 388 7.71 -14.45 7.31
C ALA A 388 6.43 -15.14 7.81
N GLY A 389 5.30 -14.96 7.10
CA GLY A 389 4.04 -15.60 7.41
C GLY A 389 3.89 -17.02 6.85
N ALA A 390 4.74 -17.41 5.88
CA ALA A 390 4.66 -18.72 5.26
C ALA A 390 5.27 -19.79 6.17
N THR A 391 4.68 -20.98 6.14
CA THR A 391 5.15 -22.12 6.96
C THR A 391 5.13 -23.40 6.14
N GLN A 392 6.04 -24.33 6.47
CA GLN A 392 6.03 -25.68 5.90
C GLN A 392 4.67 -26.37 6.09
N ARG A 393 4.09 -26.25 7.29
CA ARG A 393 2.76 -26.82 7.61
C ARG A 393 1.66 -26.34 6.65
N PHE A 394 1.66 -25.05 6.30
CA PHE A 394 0.69 -24.51 5.35
C PHE A 394 0.92 -25.06 3.93
N ALA A 395 2.19 -25.13 3.51
CA ALA A 395 2.55 -25.68 2.21
C ALA A 395 2.12 -27.16 2.08
N ASP A 396 2.43 -28.00 3.08
CA ASP A 396 2.05 -29.41 3.10
C ASP A 396 0.52 -29.60 3.05
N ALA A 397 -0.22 -28.77 3.80
CA ALA A 397 -1.69 -28.84 3.84
C ALA A 397 -2.35 -28.45 2.52
N THR A 398 -1.71 -27.57 1.74
CA THR A 398 -2.27 -27.00 0.51
C THR A 398 -1.72 -27.62 -0.77
N GLY A 399 -0.58 -28.32 -0.70
CA GLY A 399 0.18 -28.78 -1.85
C GLY A 399 1.07 -27.71 -2.49
N ALA A 400 1.19 -26.53 -1.86
CA ALA A 400 2.13 -25.50 -2.25
C ALA A 400 3.57 -25.89 -1.87
N ILE A 401 4.54 -25.10 -2.33
CA ILE A 401 5.97 -25.26 -2.07
C ILE A 401 6.41 -24.15 -1.13
N TYR A 402 6.96 -24.52 0.03
CA TYR A 402 7.44 -23.56 1.01
C TYR A 402 8.82 -23.01 0.62
N LEU A 403 8.94 -21.68 0.57
CA LEU A 403 10.21 -20.97 0.45
C LEU A 403 10.68 -20.53 1.85
N SER A 404 11.78 -21.13 2.32
CA SER A 404 12.29 -20.92 3.68
C SER A 404 13.37 -19.83 3.78
N GLY A 405 14.02 -19.52 2.65
CA GLY A 405 15.06 -18.51 2.55
C GLY A 405 14.57 -17.10 2.23
N ASP A 406 15.52 -16.19 2.07
CA ASP A 406 15.25 -14.84 1.60
C ASP A 406 14.83 -14.85 0.10
N PRO A 407 14.07 -13.84 -0.36
CA PRO A 407 13.53 -13.82 -1.72
C PRO A 407 14.61 -13.84 -2.82
N VAL A 408 15.81 -13.32 -2.56
CA VAL A 408 16.89 -13.33 -3.57
C VAL A 408 17.46 -14.72 -3.72
N THR A 409 17.81 -15.36 -2.60
CA THR A 409 18.38 -16.71 -2.60
C THR A 409 17.41 -17.72 -3.21
N GLU A 410 16.12 -17.65 -2.87
CA GLU A 410 15.11 -18.57 -3.42
C GLU A 410 14.87 -18.35 -4.91
N ALA A 411 14.84 -17.09 -5.37
CA ALA A 411 14.74 -16.80 -6.80
C ALA A 411 15.98 -17.33 -7.57
N LEU A 412 17.19 -17.15 -7.04
CA LEU A 412 18.41 -17.68 -7.66
C LEU A 412 18.39 -19.21 -7.75
N ARG A 413 17.91 -19.91 -6.71
CA ARG A 413 17.75 -21.38 -6.75
C ARG A 413 16.79 -21.82 -7.86
N ILE A 414 15.69 -21.10 -8.06
CA ILE A 414 14.73 -21.41 -9.15
C ILE A 414 15.38 -21.20 -10.52
N LEU A 415 16.22 -20.18 -10.67
CA LEU A 415 16.96 -19.93 -11.90
C LEU A 415 18.00 -21.02 -12.19
N GLU A 416 18.66 -21.54 -11.15
CA GLU A 416 19.72 -22.53 -11.28
C GLU A 416 19.18 -23.96 -11.44
N HIS A 417 18.13 -24.32 -10.71
CA HIS A 417 17.64 -25.70 -10.60
C HIS A 417 16.24 -25.91 -11.16
N GLY A 418 15.57 -24.83 -11.62
CA GLY A 418 14.19 -24.87 -12.05
C GLY A 418 13.19 -24.79 -10.89
N VAL A 419 11.90 -24.82 -11.23
CA VAL A 419 10.83 -24.78 -10.23
C VAL A 419 10.79 -26.13 -9.48
N PRO A 420 10.79 -26.13 -8.13
CA PRO A 420 10.68 -27.36 -7.36
C PRO A 420 9.40 -28.13 -7.71
N ALA A 421 9.48 -29.47 -7.72
CA ALA A 421 8.29 -30.29 -7.91
C ALA A 421 7.38 -30.19 -6.66
N PRO A 422 6.05 -30.09 -6.81
CA PRO A 422 5.14 -30.14 -5.69
C PRO A 422 5.20 -31.52 -5.02
N ALA A 423 5.11 -31.56 -3.68
CA ALA A 423 5.29 -32.78 -2.89
C ALA A 423 4.39 -33.96 -3.33
N ARG A 424 3.17 -33.69 -3.82
CA ARG A 424 2.25 -34.72 -4.35
C ARG A 424 2.72 -35.41 -5.63
N ALA A 425 3.67 -34.84 -6.38
CA ALA A 425 4.21 -35.46 -7.59
C ALA A 425 5.32 -36.49 -7.33
N ALA A 426 5.72 -36.68 -6.06
CA ALA A 426 6.70 -37.70 -5.65
C ALA A 426 6.03 -39.04 -5.34
N GLU A 427 4.78 -39.06 -4.85
CA GLU A 427 4.08 -40.30 -4.47
C GLU A 427 3.52 -41.09 -5.68
N PHE A 428 3.36 -40.46 -6.85
CA PHE A 428 2.90 -41.13 -8.07
C PHE A 428 4.01 -41.63 -9.00
N ARG A 429 5.29 -41.50 -8.61
CA ARG A 429 6.44 -41.89 -9.46
C ARG A 429 7.22 -43.10 -8.95
N SER A 430 6.57 -43.94 -8.14
CA SER A 430 7.17 -45.19 -7.63
C SER A 430 6.18 -46.35 -7.68
N GLU A 431 5.84 -46.80 -8.90
CA GLU A 431 5.49 -48.20 -9.18
C GLU A 431 6.03 -48.57 -10.58
N PRO A 432 7.01 -49.48 -10.67
CA PRO A 432 7.22 -50.32 -11.85
C PRO A 432 6.35 -51.58 -11.82
#